data_AF-A0A6M0S982-F1
#
_entry.id   AF-A0A6M0S982-F1
#
_cell.length_a   1.000
_cell.length_b   1.000
_cell.length_c   1.000
_cell.angle_alpha   90.00
_cell.angle_beta   90.00
_cell.angle_gamma   90.00
#
_symmetry.space_group_name_H-M   'P 1'
#
loop_
_entity.id
_entity.type
_entity.pdbx_description
1 polymer ?
#
loop_
_entity_poly.entity_id
_entity_poly.type
_entity_poly.pdbx_seq_one_letter_code
_entity_poly.pdbx_strand_id
1 'polypeptide(L)' 'MFLEQTVPLHVALGVSDLGHDVQVVADPGIFGKGQLILRLENGVLAAKSELQADGMAPSM' A
#
# COMPACT_ATOMS: atom_id res chain seq x y z
N MET A 1 5.33 -6.38 -14.50
CA MET A 1 4.65 -6.16 -13.20
C MET A 1 4.81 -4.70 -12.82
N PHE A 2 3.83 -4.13 -12.12
CA PHE A 2 3.88 -2.73 -11.68
C PHE A 2 4.38 -2.62 -10.24
N LEU A 3 5.21 -1.62 -9.98
CA LEU A 3 5.69 -1.26 -8.65
C LEU A 3 5.38 0.22 -8.35
N GLU A 4 5.06 0.53 -7.11
CA GLU A 4 4.90 1.91 -6.65
C GLU A 4 6.23 2.67 -6.68
N GLN A 5 6.18 4.00 -6.84
CA GLN A 5 7.37 4.88 -6.74
C GLN A 5 8.06 4.83 -5.38
N THR A 6 7.33 4.41 -4.34
CA THR A 6 7.83 4.30 -2.97
C THR A 6 8.73 3.07 -2.79
N VAL A 7 8.72 2.12 -3.73
CA VAL A 7 9.60 0.95 -3.70
C VAL A 7 11.06 1.39 -3.89
N PRO A 8 11.99 1.01 -2.99
CA PRO A 8 13.39 1.37 -3.15
C PRO A 8 14.00 0.83 -4.44
N LEU A 9 14.81 1.65 -5.12
CA LEU A 9 15.41 1.32 -6.41
C LEU A 9 16.17 -0.01 -6.40
N HIS A 10 16.95 -0.28 -5.35
CA HIS A 10 17.72 -1.52 -5.26
C HIS A 10 16.84 -2.78 -5.21
N VAL A 11 15.62 -2.68 -4.68
CA VAL A 11 14.65 -3.78 -4.69
C VAL A 11 14.08 -3.98 -6.09
N ALA A 12 13.69 -2.91 -6.77
CA ALA A 12 13.17 -2.97 -8.14
C ALA A 12 14.20 -3.60 -9.11
N LEU A 13 15.47 -3.20 -8.98
CA LEU A 13 16.57 -3.78 -9.76
C LEU A 13 16.77 -5.26 -9.43
N GLY A 14 16.83 -5.63 -8.14
CA GLY A 14 16.99 -7.04 -7.75
C GLY A 14 15.86 -7.94 -8.26
N VAL A 15 14.62 -7.46 -8.32
CA VAL A 15 13.48 -8.20 -8.89
C VAL A 15 13.63 -8.34 -10.41
N SER A 16 14.12 -7.30 -11.08
CA SER A 16 14.40 -7.33 -12.52
C SER A 16 15.54 -8.29 -12.87
N ASP A 17 16.60 -8.33 -12.07
CA ASP A 17 17.73 -9.25 -12.22
C ASP A 17 17.30 -10.73 -12.09
N LEU A 18 16.21 -10.99 -11.36
CA LEU A 18 15.56 -12.30 -11.28
C LEU A 18 14.73 -12.65 -12.53
N GLY A 19 14.71 -11.80 -13.56
CA GLY A 19 14.03 -12.02 -14.83
C GLY A 19 12.60 -11.48 -14.90
N HIS A 20 12.17 -10.69 -13.93
CA HIS A 20 10.85 -10.06 -13.98
C HIS A 20 10.90 -8.77 -14.80
N ASP A 21 9.91 -8.59 -15.67
CA ASP A 21 9.68 -7.30 -16.33
C ASP A 21 9.06 -6.33 -15.31
N VAL A 22 9.82 -5.33 -14.88
CA VAL A 22 9.45 -4.41 -13.81
C VAL A 22 9.19 -3.02 -14.39
N GLN A 23 8.05 -2.43 -14.04
CA GLN A 23 7.70 -1.06 -14.39
C GLN A 23 7.29 -0.28 -13.13
N VAL A 24 8.01 0.80 -12.83
CA VAL A 24 7.63 1.72 -11.75
C VAL A 24 6.59 2.70 -12.28
N VAL A 25 5.43 2.78 -11.62
CA VAL A 25 4.29 3.59 -12.08
C VAL A 25 4.01 4.72 -11.09
N ALA A 26 3.75 5.92 -11.63
CA ALA A 26 3.45 7.12 -10.86
C ALA A 26 2.00 7.21 -10.38
N ASP A 27 1.07 6.59 -11.11
CA ASP A 27 -0.35 6.60 -10.77
C ASP A 27 -0.61 5.60 -9.63
N PRO A 28 -0.96 6.06 -8.41
CA PRO A 28 -1.26 5.17 -7.29
C PRO A 28 -2.59 4.42 -7.47
N GLY A 29 -3.49 4.89 -8.35
CA GLY A 29 -4.83 4.33 -8.52
C GLY A 29 -4.85 2.87 -8.96
N ILE A 30 -3.74 2.37 -9.52
CA ILE A 30 -3.63 0.98 -9.99
C ILE A 30 -3.31 -0.02 -8.88
N PHE A 31 -2.86 0.43 -7.70
CA PHE A 31 -2.43 -0.43 -6.59
C PHE A 31 -3.55 -0.76 -5.59
N GLY A 32 -4.76 -0.29 -5.85
CA GLY A 32 -5.92 -0.51 -4.99
C GLY A 32 -6.03 0.51 -3.85
N LYS A 33 -7.08 0.35 -3.04
CA LYS A 33 -7.34 1.19 -1.86
C LYS A 33 -7.68 0.29 -0.67
N GLY A 34 -6.89 0.36 0.38
CA GLY A 34 -6.99 -0.44 1.59
C GLY A 34 -7.77 0.22 2.74
N GLN A 35 -8.54 -0.58 3.47
CA GLN A 35 -9.20 -0.20 4.72
C GLN A 35 -9.00 -1.31 5.77
N LEU A 36 -8.78 -0.91 7.02
CA LEU A 36 -8.56 -1.82 8.15
C LEU A 36 -9.35 -1.36 9.38
N ILE A 37 -10.02 -2.31 10.04
CA ILE A 37 -10.51 -2.16 11.41
C ILE A 37 -9.87 -3.26 12.24
N LEU A 38 -9.14 -2.88 13.28
CA LEU A 38 -8.47 -3.77 14.21
C LEU A 38 -9.09 -3.64 15.59
N ARG A 39 -9.45 -4.78 16.20
CA ARG A 39 -9.87 -4.83 17.61
C ARG A 39 -8.67 -5.14 18.49
N LEU A 40 -8.39 -4.26 19.44
CA LEU A 40 -7.33 -4.44 20.44
C LEU A 40 -7.81 -5.32 21.60
N GLU A 41 -6.86 -5.87 22.35
CA GLU A 41 -7.12 -6.76 23.49
C GLU A 41 -7.96 -6.08 24.59
N ASN A 42 -7.78 -4.78 24.78
CA ASN A 42 -8.58 -3.96 25.72
C ASN A 42 -9.98 -3.61 25.19
N GLY A 43 -10.36 -4.12 24.01
CA GLY A 43 -11.67 -3.92 23.40
C GLY A 43 -11.82 -2.66 22.55
N VAL A 44 -10.80 -1.79 22.49
CA VAL A 44 -10.78 -0.59 21.64
C VAL A 44 -10.69 -0.98 20.16
N LEU A 45 -11.35 -0.21 19.29
CA LEU A 45 -11.26 -0.36 17.84
C LEU A 45 -10.32 0.69 17.25
N ALA A 46 -9.28 0.24 16.56
CA ALA A 46 -8.40 1.11 15.77
C ALA A 46 -8.76 0.96 14.29
N ALA A 47 -9.12 2.07 13.64
CA ALA A 47 -9.45 2.08 12.22
C ALA A 47 -8.39 2.84 11.42
N LYS A 48 -8.07 2.34 10.23
CA LYS A 48 -7.15 3.00 9.29
C LYS A 48 -7.73 2.91 7.88
N SER A 49 -7.75 4.04 7.18
CA SER A 49 -8.01 4.14 5.76
C SER A 49 -6.74 4.61 5.07
N GLU A 50 -6.44 4.13 3.88
CA GLU A 50 -5.32 4.64 3.10
C GLU A 50 -5.49 6.13 2.77
N LEU A 51 -4.40 6.88 2.88
CA LEU A 51 -4.35 8.33 2.70
C LEU A 51 -4.79 8.78 1.29
N GLN A 52 -4.67 7.90 0.30
CA GLN A 52 -4.98 8.15 -1.10
C GLN A 52 -6.43 7.79 -1.47
N ALA A 53 -7.21 7.28 -0.51
CA ALA A 53 -8.64 7.06 -0.65
C ALA A 53 -9.41 8.22 0.01
N ASP A 54 -10.50 8.69 -0.61
CA ASP A 54 -11.45 9.62 0.03
C ASP A 54 -12.20 9.00 1.23
N GLY A 55 -11.87 7.76 1.60
CA GLY A 55 -12.48 7.01 2.69
C GLY A 55 -12.02 7.53 4.05
N MET A 56 -12.99 7.72 4.95
CA MET A 56 -12.75 8.18 6.31
C MET A 56 -12.82 7.01 7.30
N ALA A 57 -11.80 6.86 8.14
CA ALA A 57 -11.78 5.92 9.27
C ALA A 57 -11.91 6.74 10.56
N PRO A 58 -13.13 7.04 11.03
CA PRO A 58 -13.30 7.76 12.29
C PRO A 58 -12.81 6.90 13.45
N SER A 59 -11.92 7.46 14.29
CA SER A 59 -11.60 6.88 15.60
C SER A 59 -12.79 7.08 16.53
N MET A 60 -13.24 6.02 17.20
CA MET A 60 -14.30 6.06 18.20
C MET A 60 -13.76 5.68 19.57
#